data_AF-A0A4Q0LM21-F1
#
_entry.id   AF-A0A4Q0LM21-F1
#
_cell.length_a   1.000
_cell.length_b   1.000
_cell.length_c   1.000
_cell.angle_alpha   90.00
_cell.angle_beta   90.00
_cell.angle_gamma   90.00
#
_symmetry.space_group_name_H-M   'P 1'
#
loop_
_entity.id
_entity.type
_entity.pdbx_description
1 polymer ?
#
loop_
_entity_poly.entity_id
_entity_poly.type
_entity_poly.pdbx_seq_one_letter_code
_entity_poly.pdbx_strand_id
1 'polypeptide(L)'
;DTQFGPIEVQVPRDRNGQFHQHTLPGYKQHSDILESMIIKLYSKGVTTREIADLIEKMYGSHYSPAQVSNISKQMIPKVEAYHKRKLSDKFFCVYLDATYLPLRRETFEREAVYIAIGIKPNGHKEVIDYCIA
;
A
#
# COMPACT_ATOMS: atom_id res chain seq x y z
N ASP A 1 11.90 0.60 -16.28
CA ASP A 1 12.94 -0.19 -15.61
C ASP A 1 12.54 -1.63 -15.41
N THR A 2 13.41 -2.53 -15.89
CA THR A 2 13.28 -3.97 -15.70
C THR A 2 14.25 -4.42 -14.61
N GLN A 3 14.14 -5.68 -14.17
CA GLN A 3 15.06 -6.25 -13.18
C GLN A 3 16.52 -6.29 -13.64
N PHE A 4 16.76 -6.15 -14.95
CA PHE A 4 18.10 -6.14 -15.55
C PHE A 4 18.57 -4.72 -15.92
N GLY A 5 17.84 -3.69 -15.48
CA GLY A 5 18.16 -2.29 -15.77
C GLY A 5 17.26 -1.64 -16.82
N PRO A 6 17.66 -0.45 -17.31
CA PRO A 6 16.90 0.29 -18.31
C PRO A 6 16.98 -0.42 -19.66
N ILE A 7 15.82 -0.59 -20.30
CA ILE A 7 15.72 -1.14 -21.66
C ILE A 7 14.97 -0.10 -22.49
N GLU A 8 15.60 0.39 -23.55
CA GLU A 8 14.93 1.21 -24.55
C GLU A 8 14.16 0.31 -25.50
N VAL A 9 12.84 0.49 -25.55
CA VAL A 9 11.96 -0.27 -26.44
C VAL A 9 11.20 0.71 -27.32
N GLN A 10 11.34 0.56 -28.64
CA GLN A 10 10.50 1.28 -29.60
C GLN A 10 9.20 0.50 -29.79
N VAL A 11 8.10 1.03 -29.22
CA VAL A 11 6.78 0.44 -29.39
C VAL A 11 6.16 0.99 -30.68
N PRO A 12 5.86 0.14 -31.69
CA PRO A 12 5.21 0.60 -32.91
C PRO A 12 3.81 1.14 -32.61
N ARG A 13 3.43 2.23 -33.28
CA ARG A 13 2.11 2.84 -33.18
C ARG A 13 1.44 2.82 -34.54
N ASP A 14 0.16 2.49 -34.58
CA ASP A 14 -0.64 2.63 -35.79
C ASP A 14 -1.04 4.09 -36.01
N ARG A 15 -1.36 4.44 -37.26
CA ARG A 15 -1.75 5.81 -37.63
C ARG A 15 -3.03 6.27 -36.94
N ASN A 16 -3.93 5.35 -36.60
CA ASN A 16 -5.23 5.64 -36.01
C ASN A 16 -5.24 5.49 -34.48
N GLY A 17 -4.14 5.09 -33.86
CA GLY A 17 -4.02 4.88 -32.41
C GLY A 17 -4.87 3.71 -31.87
N GLN A 18 -5.35 2.80 -32.72
CA GLN A 18 -6.17 1.65 -32.33
C GLN A 18 -5.36 0.40 -31.97
N PHE A 19 -4.05 0.41 -32.20
CA PHE A 19 -3.20 -0.71 -31.85
C PHE A 19 -2.99 -0.80 -30.34
N HIS A 20 -3.48 -1.90 -29.75
CA HIS A 20 -3.26 -2.24 -28.34
C HIS A 20 -2.25 -3.38 -28.22
N GLN A 21 -1.03 -3.04 -27.77
CA GLN A 21 0.00 -4.04 -27.47
C GLN A 21 -0.31 -4.74 -26.14
N HIS A 22 -0.48 -6.07 -26.16
CA HIS A 22 -0.74 -6.86 -24.96
C HIS A 22 0.52 -7.21 -24.15
N THR A 23 1.69 -7.30 -24.81
CA THR A 23 2.95 -7.71 -24.17
C THR A 23 3.53 -6.63 -23.26
N LEU A 24 3.39 -5.37 -23.65
CA LEU A 24 3.81 -4.20 -22.87
C LEU A 24 2.59 -3.29 -22.73
N PRO A 25 1.84 -3.39 -21.61
CA PRO A 25 0.71 -2.50 -21.41
C PRO A 25 1.19 -1.05 -21.47
N GLY A 26 0.41 -0.21 -22.17
CA GLY A 26 0.73 1.21 -22.36
C GLY A 26 1.00 1.89 -21.02
N TYR A 27 2.04 2.72 -20.96
CA TYR A 27 2.45 3.51 -19.79
C TYR A 27 2.98 2.71 -18.59
N LYS A 28 3.10 1.38 -18.65
CA LYS A 28 3.67 0.59 -17.56
C LYS A 28 5.20 0.64 -17.61
N GLN A 29 5.79 1.45 -16.74
CA GLN A 29 7.23 1.71 -16.71
C GLN A 29 8.02 0.76 -15.78
N HIS A 30 7.34 -0.07 -14.98
CA HIS A 30 7.97 -0.84 -13.90
C HIS A 30 7.54 -2.32 -13.86
N SER A 31 8.43 -3.16 -13.33
CA SER A 31 8.21 -4.60 -13.11
C SER A 31 7.34 -4.84 -11.86
N ASP A 32 6.28 -5.63 -11.99
CA ASP A 32 5.32 -5.99 -10.93
C ASP A 32 6.00 -6.54 -9.66
N ILE A 33 7.14 -7.20 -9.81
CA ILE A 33 7.91 -7.78 -8.70
C ILE A 33 8.46 -6.69 -7.76
N LEU A 34 8.93 -5.55 -8.28
CA LEU A 34 9.47 -4.47 -7.45
C LEU A 34 8.36 -3.76 -6.67
N GLU A 35 7.20 -3.55 -7.29
CA GLU A 35 6.03 -2.96 -6.62
C GLU A 35 5.56 -3.84 -5.46
N SER A 36 5.54 -5.17 -5.65
CA SER A 36 5.18 -6.11 -4.58
C SER A 36 6.14 -6.03 -3.38
N MET A 37 7.43 -5.82 -3.64
CA MET A 37 8.45 -5.65 -2.60
C MET A 37 8.26 -4.32 -1.86
N ILE A 38 7.98 -3.23 -2.59
CA ILE A 38 7.67 -1.92 -2.01
C ILE A 38 6.48 -2.02 -1.05
N ILE A 39 5.37 -2.67 -1.46
CA ILE A 39 4.19 -2.88 -0.61
C ILE A 39 4.55 -3.69 0.64
N LYS A 40 5.37 -4.74 0.48
CA LYS A 40 5.81 -5.57 1.61
C LYS A 40 6.65 -4.78 2.61
N LEU A 41 7.60 -3.98 2.16
CA LEU A 41 8.43 -3.14 3.04
C LEU A 41 7.59 -2.07 3.74
N TYR A 42 6.66 -1.44 3.03
CA TYR A 42 5.72 -0.48 3.61
C TYR A 42 4.86 -1.13 4.71
N SER A 43 4.36 -2.36 4.48
CA SER A 43 3.61 -3.11 5.50
C SER A 43 4.42 -3.49 6.74
N LYS A 44 5.75 -3.45 6.65
CA LYS A 44 6.68 -3.68 7.77
C LYS A 44 7.07 -2.39 8.49
N GLY A 45 6.52 -1.24 8.09
CA GLY A 45 6.78 0.05 8.72
C GLY A 45 8.06 0.75 8.25
N VAL A 46 8.67 0.29 7.15
CA VAL A 46 9.82 0.97 6.55
C VAL A 46 9.35 2.27 5.89
N THR A 47 10.06 3.37 6.12
CA THR A 47 9.65 4.68 5.58
C THR A 47 9.79 4.73 4.06
N THR A 48 9.01 5.60 3.41
CA THR A 48 9.04 5.75 1.94
C THR A 48 10.42 6.15 1.40
N ARG A 49 11.20 6.92 2.20
CA ARG A 49 12.57 7.29 1.87
C ARG A 49 13.54 6.11 1.99
N GLU A 50 13.47 5.37 3.10
CA GLU A 50 14.30 4.17 3.28
C GLU A 50 14.02 3.11 2.21
N ILE A 51 12.74 2.95 1.80
CA ILE A 51 12.36 2.05 0.71
C ILE A 51 13.00 2.51 -0.61
N ALA A 52 12.91 3.81 -0.94
CA ALA A 52 13.52 4.38 -2.13
C ALA A 52 15.04 4.11 -2.16
N ASP A 53 15.74 4.45 -1.08
CA ASP A 53 17.19 4.24 -0.95
C ASP A 53 17.59 2.76 -1.04
N LEU A 54 16.77 1.86 -0.47
CA LEU A 54 17.02 0.43 -0.48
C LEU A 54 16.84 -0.16 -1.88
N ILE A 55 15.79 0.23 -2.60
CA ILE A 55 15.55 -0.23 -3.96
C ILE A 55 16.62 0.30 -4.92
N GLU A 56 17.04 1.56 -4.75
CA GLU A 56 18.14 2.15 -5.53
C GLU A 56 19.44 1.36 -5.34
N LYS A 57 19.81 1.04 -4.08
CA LYS A 57 21.03 0.28 -3.78
C LYS A 57 21.03 -1.14 -4.32
N MET A 58 19.87 -1.82 -4.32
CA MET A 58 19.79 -3.22 -4.75
C MET A 58 19.61 -3.40 -6.26
N TYR A 59 18.88 -2.49 -6.91
CA TYR A 59 18.43 -2.66 -8.29
C TYR A 59 18.83 -1.53 -9.24
N GLY A 60 19.51 -0.48 -8.74
CA GLY A 60 19.90 0.69 -9.54
C GLY A 60 18.72 1.48 -10.12
N SER A 61 17.49 1.09 -9.75
CA SER A 61 16.26 1.72 -10.23
C SER A 61 15.90 2.87 -9.31
N HIS A 62 15.75 4.07 -9.87
CA HIS A 62 15.51 5.27 -9.08
C HIS A 62 14.00 5.44 -8.83
N TYR A 63 13.52 4.96 -7.69
CA TYR A 63 12.19 5.31 -7.20
C TYR A 63 12.28 6.50 -6.26
N SER A 64 11.60 7.58 -6.58
CA SER A 64 11.41 8.68 -5.65
C SER A 64 10.50 8.26 -4.48
N PRO A 65 10.62 8.89 -3.30
CA PRO A 65 9.70 8.66 -2.18
C PRO A 65 8.23 8.92 -2.55
N ALA A 66 7.98 9.83 -3.50
CA ALA A 66 6.64 10.10 -4.03
C ALA A 66 6.10 8.93 -4.87
N GLN A 67 6.94 8.30 -5.72
CA GLN A 67 6.55 7.09 -6.45
C GLN A 67 6.26 5.93 -5.49
N VAL A 68 7.10 5.73 -4.48
CA VAL A 68 6.87 4.73 -3.42
C VAL A 68 5.52 4.98 -2.73
N SER A 69 5.22 6.23 -2.38
CA SER A 69 3.93 6.61 -1.81
C SER A 69 2.75 6.37 -2.75
N ASN A 70 2.91 6.59 -4.05
CA ASN A 70 1.87 6.30 -5.03
C ASN A 70 1.62 4.79 -5.20
N ILE A 71 2.67 3.97 -5.15
CA ILE A 71 2.55 2.52 -5.18
C ILE A 71 1.85 2.01 -3.91
N SER A 72 2.15 2.57 -2.74
CA SER A 72 1.49 2.14 -1.50
C SER A 72 0.00 2.46 -1.45
N LYS A 73 -0.48 3.45 -2.22
CA LYS A 73 -1.92 3.74 -2.38
C LYS A 73 -2.71 2.58 -2.99
N GLN A 74 -2.05 1.63 -3.67
CA GLN A 74 -2.70 0.39 -4.12
C GLN A 74 -3.25 -0.46 -2.95
N MET A 75 -2.87 -0.16 -1.71
CA MET A 75 -3.42 -0.80 -0.51
C MET A 75 -4.79 -0.22 -0.08
N ILE A 76 -5.17 0.98 -0.55
CA ILE A 76 -6.43 1.65 -0.15
C ILE A 76 -7.66 0.75 -0.38
N PRO A 77 -7.83 0.08 -1.54
CA PRO A 77 -8.98 -0.81 -1.74
C PRO A 77 -9.03 -1.99 -0.76
N LYS A 78 -7.87 -2.48 -0.31
CA LYS A 78 -7.78 -3.54 0.70
C LYS A 78 -8.20 -3.05 2.09
N VAL A 79 -7.86 -1.80 2.42
CA VAL A 79 -8.31 -1.13 3.65
C VAL A 79 -9.83 -0.94 3.61
N GLU A 80 -10.38 -0.45 2.50
CA GLU A 80 -11.83 -0.32 2.34
C GLU A 80 -12.56 -1.66 2.42
N ALA A 81 -12.01 -2.71 1.80
CA ALA A 81 -12.55 -4.05 1.87
C ALA A 81 -12.51 -4.60 3.31
N TYR A 82 -11.48 -4.25 4.09
CA TYR A 82 -11.38 -4.60 5.51
C TYR A 82 -12.50 -3.95 6.33
N HIS A 83 -12.76 -2.66 6.16
CA HIS A 83 -13.88 -1.97 6.84
C HIS A 83 -15.25 -2.53 6.44
N LYS A 84 -15.42 -2.93 5.17
CA LYS A 84 -16.70 -3.46 4.65
C LYS A 84 -16.90 -4.96 4.89
N ARG A 85 -15.91 -5.67 5.43
CA ARG A 85 -15.99 -7.13 5.60
C ARG A 85 -17.08 -7.48 6.61
N LYS A 86 -17.75 -8.61 6.41
CA LYS A 86 -18.69 -9.14 7.40
C LYS A 86 -17.92 -9.62 8.63
N LEU A 87 -18.34 -9.14 9.80
CA LEU A 87 -17.80 -9.61 11.08
C LEU A 87 -18.45 -10.95 11.46
N SER A 88 -17.77 -11.73 12.30
CA SER A 88 -18.38 -12.91 12.89
C SER A 88 -19.30 -12.50 14.03
N ASP A 89 -20.49 -13.09 14.11
CA ASP A 89 -21.51 -12.75 15.13
C ASP A 89 -21.17 -13.21 16.56
N LYS A 90 -19.97 -13.73 16.80
CA LYS A 90 -19.57 -14.35 18.06
C LYS A 90 -18.30 -13.74 18.61
N PHE A 91 -18.46 -12.64 19.33
CA PHE A 91 -17.44 -12.11 20.24
C PHE A 91 -17.90 -12.35 21.68
N PHE A 92 -16.99 -12.83 22.52
CA PHE A 92 -17.22 -12.95 23.95
C PHE A 92 -17.15 -11.57 24.61
N CYS A 93 -16.19 -10.75 24.21
CA CYS A 93 -16.08 -9.36 24.62
C CYS A 93 -15.37 -8.52 23.55
N VAL A 94 -15.57 -7.21 23.64
CA VAL A 94 -14.94 -6.20 22.78
C VAL A 94 -14.26 -5.16 23.67
N TYR A 95 -13.00 -4.86 23.36
CA TYR A 95 -12.25 -3.77 23.95
C TYR A 95 -12.16 -2.62 22.96
N LEU A 96 -12.28 -1.40 23.49
CA LEU A 96 -12.02 -0.17 22.75
C LEU A 96 -10.79 0.49 23.35
N ASP A 97 -9.84 0.82 22.50
CA ASP A 97 -8.63 1.56 22.85
C ASP A 97 -8.49 2.78 21.95
N ALA A 98 -7.75 3.79 22.40
CA ALA A 98 -7.49 5.01 21.67
C ALA A 98 -5.99 5.36 21.74
N THR A 99 -5.33 5.40 20.59
CA THR A 99 -3.93 5.83 20.48
C THR A 99 -3.85 7.18 19.78
N TYR A 100 -3.22 8.16 20.43
CA TYR A 100 -3.05 9.49 19.85
C TYR A 100 -1.83 9.57 18.93
N LEU A 101 -2.07 9.77 17.64
CA LEU A 101 -1.02 9.94 16.63
C LEU A 101 -0.98 11.39 16.13
N PRO A 102 0.22 11.97 15.91
CA PRO A 102 0.34 13.26 15.25
C PRO A 102 -0.05 13.10 13.78
N LEU A 103 -1.15 13.73 13.39
CA LEU A 103 -1.66 13.74 12.03
C LEU A 103 -1.60 15.17 11.49
N ARG A 104 -1.34 15.27 10.19
CA ARG A 104 -1.30 16.54 9.48
C ARG A 104 -2.57 16.68 8.65
N ARG A 105 -3.46 17.58 9.04
CA ARG A 105 -4.58 18.04 8.20
C ARG A 105 -4.19 19.39 7.60
N GLU A 106 -4.48 20.47 8.30
CA GLU A 106 -3.97 21.82 8.00
C GLU A 106 -2.79 22.15 8.94
N THR A 107 -2.99 21.91 10.23
CA THR A 107 -2.01 21.95 11.31
C THR A 107 -1.57 20.54 11.71
N PHE A 108 -0.51 20.44 12.51
CA PHE A 108 -0.11 19.19 13.14
C PHE A 108 -0.83 19.06 14.48
N GLU A 109 -1.82 18.18 14.53
CA GLU A 109 -2.60 17.94 15.75
C GLU A 109 -2.56 16.46 16.12
N ARG A 110 -2.71 16.19 17.42
CA ARG A 110 -2.79 14.81 17.91
C ARG A 110 -4.24 14.38 17.86
N GLU A 111 -4.54 13.47 16.95
CA GLU A 111 -5.87 12.90 16.82
C GLU A 111 -5.87 11.47 17.38
N ALA A 112 -7.02 11.07 17.93
CA ALA A 112 -7.20 9.73 18.44
C ALA A 112 -7.50 8.75 17.29
N VAL A 113 -6.76 7.65 17.26
CA VAL A 113 -7.11 6.47 16.47
C VAL A 113 -7.78 5.48 17.41
N TYR A 114 -9.09 5.29 17.22
CA TYR A 114 -9.87 4.29 17.94
C TYR A 114 -9.64 2.91 17.33
N ILE A 115 -9.39 1.93 18.18
CA ILE A 115 -9.15 0.54 17.77
C ILE A 115 -10.11 -0.35 18.55
N ALA A 116 -10.92 -1.11 17.83
CA ALA A 116 -11.80 -2.13 18.40
C ALA A 116 -11.15 -3.51 18.29
N ILE A 117 -10.98 -4.18 19.43
CA ILE A 117 -10.39 -5.51 19.52
C ILE A 117 -11.43 -6.48 20.09
N GLY A 118 -11.77 -7.51 19.32
CA GLY A 118 -12.70 -8.57 19.71
C GLY A 118 -11.97 -9.80 20.22
N ILE A 119 -12.49 -10.42 21.29
CA ILE A 119 -12.09 -11.76 21.72
C ILE A 119 -13.17 -12.75 21.34
N LYS A 120 -12.82 -13.76 20.55
CA LYS A 120 -13.71 -14.86 20.16
C LYS A 120 -13.92 -15.86 21.31
N PRO A 121 -14.98 -16.68 21.28
CA PRO A 121 -15.23 -17.71 22.30
C PRO A 121 -14.09 -18.73 22.50
N ASN A 122 -13.24 -18.91 21.48
CA ASN A 122 -12.04 -19.75 21.55
C ASN A 122 -10.81 -19.03 22.14
N GLY A 123 -10.96 -17.80 22.63
CA GLY A 123 -9.89 -16.97 23.17
C GLY A 123 -9.05 -16.22 22.12
N HIS A 124 -9.32 -16.39 20.82
CA HIS A 124 -8.56 -15.71 19.77
C HIS A 124 -8.90 -14.21 19.74
N LYS A 125 -7.87 -13.36 19.78
CA LYS A 125 -8.00 -11.91 19.66
C LYS A 125 -7.93 -11.49 18.20
N GLU A 126 -8.81 -10.61 17.76
CA GLU A 126 -8.73 -10.00 16.44
C GLU A 126 -9.09 -8.53 16.47
N VAL A 127 -8.45 -7.73 15.61
CA VAL A 127 -8.87 -6.36 15.37
C VAL A 127 -10.18 -6.42 14.59
N ILE A 128 -11.23 -5.83 15.14
CA ILE A 128 -12.56 -5.71 14.54
C ILE A 128 -12.56 -4.54 13.57
N ASP A 129 -12.14 -3.38 14.03
CA ASP A 129 -12.01 -2.23 13.16
C ASP A 129 -11.14 -1.15 13.79
N TYR A 130 -10.81 -0.13 13.02
CA TYR A 130 -10.21 1.09 13.51
C TYR A 130 -10.83 2.31 12.83
N CYS A 131 -10.87 3.44 13.52
CA CYS A 131 -11.26 4.71 12.92
C CYS A 131 -10.42 5.86 13.48
N ILE A 132 -10.17 6.85 12.64
CA ILE A 132 -9.54 8.11 13.03
C ILE A 132 -10.66 9.08 13.38
N ALA A 133 -10.51 9.82 14.48
CA ALA A 133 -11.49 10.80 14.96
C ALA A 133 -11.77 11.94 13.96
#